data_AF-A0A932KFM5-F1
#
_entry.id   AF-A0A932KFM5-F1
#
_cell.length_a   1.000
_cell.length_b   1.000
_cell.length_c   1.000
_cell.angle_alpha   90.00
_cell.angle_beta   90.00
_cell.angle_gamma   90.00
#
_symmetry.space_group_name_H-M   'P 1'
#
loop_
_entity.id
_entity.type
_entity.pdbx_description
1 polymer ?
#
loop_
_entity_poly.entity_id
_entity_poly.type
_entity_poly.pdbx_seq_one_letter_code
_entity_poly.pdbx_strand_id
1 'polypeptide(L)'
;MKAEFLTIKEAADRFGRAEITVRRLVRQVVQKKNTPNRRFIRPGIMDAERFQKKKKPYAYSISTDLLKKAYGAALEKVAEVLTDKQSDTEIFEGSLAHVLRKANEQLEKQLSVKDEQIKALNQTLEDLSERQRETNILMKGLQERLLIESPRRRWWRFWRKERTRFDGQ
;
A
#
# COMPACT_ATOMS: atom_id res chain seq x y z
N MET A 1 15.38 40.31 2.46
CA MET A 1 14.14 39.55 2.71
C MET A 1 14.48 38.42 3.68
N LYS A 2 13.77 38.30 4.82
CA LYS A 2 14.03 37.25 5.82
C LYS A 2 13.47 35.93 5.28
N ALA A 3 14.31 34.92 5.08
CA ALA A 3 13.86 33.58 4.71
C ALA A 3 13.10 32.97 5.90
N GLU A 4 11.78 32.83 5.77
CA GLU A 4 10.94 32.17 6.76
C GLU A 4 11.20 30.66 6.67
N PHE A 5 11.60 30.04 7.78
CA PHE A 5 11.82 28.60 7.86
C PHE A 5 10.60 27.95 8.48
N LEU A 6 10.02 27.01 7.74
CA LEU A 6 8.84 26.25 8.14
C LEU A 6 9.25 24.84 8.55
N THR A 7 8.54 24.28 9.52
CA THR A 7 8.63 22.84 9.79
C THR A 7 8.07 22.04 8.61
N ILE A 8 8.43 20.75 8.51
CA ILE A 8 7.92 19.88 7.42
C ILE A 8 6.38 19.87 7.40
N LYS A 9 5.74 19.90 8.57
CA LYS A 9 4.28 19.94 8.71
C LYS A 9 3.69 21.25 8.18
N GLU A 10 4.17 22.39 8.66
CA GLU A 10 3.69 23.70 8.20
C GLU A 10 3.95 23.91 6.70
N ALA A 11 5.06 23.37 6.18
CA ALA A 11 5.35 23.40 4.75
C ALA A 11 4.39 22.52 3.94
N ALA A 12 4.02 21.35 4.46
CA ALA A 12 3.04 20.46 3.83
C ALA A 12 1.67 21.15 3.73
N ASP A 13 1.23 21.76 4.83
CA ASP A 13 -0.07 22.45 4.92
C ASP A 13 -0.12 23.69 4.01
N ARG A 14 0.90 24.57 4.07
CA ARG A 14 0.93 25.80 3.25
C ARG A 14 1.01 25.54 1.75
N PHE A 15 1.65 24.45 1.31
CA PHE A 15 1.85 24.15 -0.11
C PHE A 15 0.91 23.05 -0.63
N GLY A 16 -0.03 22.56 0.19
CA GLY A 16 -1.01 21.54 -0.20
C GLY A 16 -0.38 20.22 -0.63
N ARG A 17 0.75 19.82 -0.01
CA ARG A 17 1.47 18.58 -0.35
C ARG A 17 1.55 17.66 0.85
N ALA A 18 1.62 16.35 0.59
CA ALA A 18 1.82 15.38 1.64
C ALA A 18 3.17 15.57 2.35
N GLU A 19 3.21 15.39 3.67
CA GLU A 19 4.42 15.53 4.50
C GLU A 19 5.58 14.65 3.97
N ILE A 20 5.27 13.46 3.46
CA ILE A 20 6.26 12.53 2.88
C ILE A 20 6.97 13.12 1.67
N THR A 21 6.28 13.91 0.85
CA THR A 21 6.82 14.54 -0.35
C THR A 21 7.82 15.63 0.03
N VAL A 22 7.46 16.45 1.02
CA VAL A 22 8.33 17.49 1.59
C VAL A 22 9.56 16.85 2.25
N ARG A 23 9.37 15.77 3.01
CA ARG A 23 10.47 15.00 3.62
C ARG A 23 11.42 14.40 2.58
N ARG A 24 10.88 13.88 1.47
CA ARG A 24 11.67 13.33 0.35
C ARG A 24 12.53 14.42 -0.30
N LEU A 25 11.96 15.59 -0.53
CA LEU A 25 12.68 16.75 -1.06
C LEU A 25 13.87 17.14 -0.17
N VAL A 26 13.65 17.24 1.15
CA VAL A 26 14.72 17.52 2.12
C VAL A 26 15.84 16.50 2.02
N ARG A 27 15.50 15.20 2.01
CA ARG A 27 16.51 14.14 1.91
C ARG A 27 17.34 14.25 0.64
N GLN A 28 16.71 14.54 -0.51
CA GLN A 28 17.43 14.71 -1.77
C GLN A 28 18.44 15.85 -1.73
N VAL A 29 18.07 16.98 -1.12
CA VAL A 29 18.95 18.14 -0.98
C VAL A 29 20.06 17.89 0.04
N VAL A 30 19.75 17.22 1.16
CA VAL A 30 20.74 16.89 2.20
C VAL A 30 21.75 15.84 1.73
N GLN A 31 21.30 14.85 0.96
CA GLN A 31 22.17 13.78 0.42
C GLN A 31 23.19 14.33 -0.58
N LYS A 32 22.83 15.36 -1.36
CA LYS A 32 23.73 16.07 -2.26
C LYS A 32 24.46 17.18 -1.49
N LYS A 33 25.54 16.81 -0.80
CA LYS A 33 26.35 17.65 0.13
C LYS A 33 26.71 19.05 -0.41
N ASN A 34 26.86 19.21 -1.73
CA ASN A 34 27.31 20.45 -2.35
C ASN A 34 26.25 21.02 -3.31
N THR A 35 25.08 21.39 -2.78
CA THR A 35 24.08 22.15 -3.54
C THR A 35 23.90 23.54 -2.94
N PRO A 36 23.78 24.60 -3.77
CA PRO A 36 23.46 25.95 -3.28
C PRO A 36 22.15 25.96 -2.49
N ASN A 37 21.28 25.00 -2.79
CA ASN A 37 19.99 24.82 -2.13
C ASN A 37 20.08 24.32 -0.68
N ARG A 38 21.25 23.81 -0.23
CA ARG A 38 21.44 23.36 1.16
C ARG A 38 21.34 24.50 2.18
N ARG A 39 21.59 25.75 1.75
CA ARG A 39 21.45 26.97 2.57
C ARG A 39 20.00 27.24 3.03
N PHE A 40 19.04 26.64 2.33
CA PHE A 40 17.61 26.78 2.58
C PHE A 40 17.03 25.70 3.51
N ILE A 41 17.88 24.84 4.09
CA ILE A 41 17.45 23.78 5.02
C ILE A 41 18.19 23.92 6.33
N ARG A 42 17.45 23.85 7.44
CA ARG A 42 17.99 23.76 8.80
C ARG A 42 17.70 22.38 9.40
N PRO A 43 18.55 21.83 10.27
CA PRO A 43 19.86 22.35 10.69
C PRO A 43 20.91 22.37 9.56
N GLY A 44 21.92 23.24 9.69
CA GLY A 44 23.05 23.33 8.75
C GLY A 44 23.89 22.06 8.73
N ILE A 45 24.89 21.97 7.84
CA ILE A 45 25.73 20.76 7.71
C ILE A 45 26.44 20.46 9.04
N MET A 46 27.09 21.47 9.61
CA MET A 46 27.82 21.37 10.88
C MET A 46 26.91 20.96 12.05
N ASP A 47 25.70 21.52 12.12
CA ASP A 47 24.76 21.24 13.20
C ASP A 47 24.11 19.86 13.03
N ALA A 48 23.78 19.46 11.80
CA ALA A 48 23.26 18.13 11.51
C ALA A 48 24.28 17.04 11.91
N GLU A 49 25.56 17.24 11.61
CA GLU A 49 26.63 16.33 12.04
C GLU A 49 26.79 16.29 13.57
N ARG A 50 26.65 17.45 14.25
CA ARG A 50 26.65 17.52 15.72
C ARG A 50 25.48 16.75 16.33
N PHE A 51 24.28 16.86 15.76
CA PHE A 51 23.11 16.12 16.24
C PHE A 51 23.22 14.61 15.99
N GLN A 52 23.78 14.21 14.85
CA GLN A 52 24.08 12.80 14.54
C GLN A 52 25.10 12.21 15.53
N LYS A 53 26.21 12.91 15.77
CA LYS A 53 27.23 12.49 16.75
C LYS A 53 26.67 12.37 18.17
N LYS A 54 25.73 13.25 18.54
CA LYS A 54 25.06 13.25 19.84
C LYS A 54 23.88 12.28 19.95
N LYS A 55 23.54 11.53 18.89
CA LYS A 55 22.37 10.62 18.80
C LYS A 55 21.05 11.28 19.26
N LYS A 56 20.90 12.59 19.10
CA LYS A 56 19.66 13.31 19.48
C LYS A 56 18.70 13.34 18.30
N PRO A 57 17.39 13.11 18.50
CA PRO A 57 16.40 13.32 17.44
C PRO A 57 16.37 14.81 17.08
N TYR A 58 16.35 15.11 15.78
CA TYR A 58 16.25 16.47 15.27
C TYR A 58 15.29 16.51 14.08
N ALA A 59 14.56 17.62 13.95
CA ALA A 59 13.64 17.88 12.85
C ALA A 59 14.29 18.81 11.81
N TYR A 60 13.92 18.64 10.54
CA TYR A 60 14.34 19.56 9.48
C TYR A 60 13.32 20.68 9.30
N SER A 61 13.82 21.88 9.05
CA SER A 61 13.03 23.05 8.64
C SER A 61 13.48 23.52 7.26
N ILE A 62 12.55 23.96 6.43
CA ILE A 62 12.77 24.32 5.03
C ILE A 62 12.36 25.76 4.82
N SER A 63 13.15 26.54 4.09
CA SER A 63 12.77 27.91 3.74
C SER A 63 11.64 27.92 2.71
N THR A 64 10.79 28.93 2.79
CA THR A 64 9.78 29.25 1.76
C THR A 64 10.35 29.35 0.36
N ASP A 65 11.58 29.84 0.19
CA ASP A 65 12.16 30.12 -1.14
C ASP A 65 12.47 28.84 -1.92
N LEU A 66 12.97 27.79 -1.24
CA LEU A 66 13.18 26.48 -1.86
C LEU A 66 11.84 25.83 -2.23
N LEU A 67 10.83 25.98 -1.39
CA LEU A 67 9.48 25.47 -1.66
C LEU A 67 8.85 26.21 -2.84
N LYS A 68 9.02 27.54 -2.94
CA LYS A 68 8.61 28.32 -4.12
C LYS A 68 9.39 27.91 -5.37
N LYS A 69 10.68 27.58 -5.30
CA LYS A 69 11.39 27.07 -6.49
C LYS A 69 10.94 25.67 -6.91
N ALA A 70 10.67 24.80 -5.94
CA ALA A 70 10.29 23.41 -6.21
C ALA A 70 8.81 23.25 -6.59
N TYR A 71 7.94 24.07 -6.00
CA TYR A 71 6.48 23.98 -6.11
C TYR A 71 5.82 25.27 -6.60
N GLY A 72 6.55 26.38 -6.69
CA GLY A 72 6.01 27.67 -7.17
C GLY A 72 5.57 27.61 -8.62
N ALA A 73 6.24 26.86 -9.50
CA ALA A 73 5.70 26.62 -10.85
C ALA A 73 4.36 25.86 -10.86
N ALA A 74 4.02 25.13 -9.78
CA ALA A 74 2.72 24.49 -9.62
C ALA A 74 1.70 25.40 -8.89
N LEU A 75 2.14 26.44 -8.19
CA LEU A 75 1.29 27.40 -7.49
C LEU A 75 1.03 28.66 -8.34
N GLU A 76 2.02 29.14 -9.10
CA GLU A 76 1.90 30.23 -10.09
C GLU A 76 1.00 29.80 -11.25
N LYS A 77 1.10 28.56 -11.72
CA LYS A 77 0.10 27.99 -12.65
C LYS A 77 -1.31 27.92 -12.09
N VAL A 78 -1.49 27.91 -10.76
CA VAL A 78 -2.81 27.98 -10.14
C VAL A 78 -3.24 29.43 -9.95
N ALA A 79 -2.29 30.34 -9.69
CA ALA A 79 -2.55 31.75 -9.45
C ALA A 79 -2.77 32.57 -10.74
N GLU A 80 -2.00 32.35 -11.81
CA GLU A 80 -2.20 32.98 -13.13
C GLU A 80 -3.52 32.52 -13.78
N VAL A 81 -3.91 31.26 -13.54
CA VAL A 81 -5.21 30.71 -13.95
C VAL A 81 -6.38 31.40 -13.24
N LEU A 82 -6.16 32.14 -12.15
CA LEU A 82 -7.24 32.87 -11.45
C LEU A 82 -7.41 34.32 -11.95
N THR A 83 -6.45 34.90 -12.67
CA THR A 83 -6.47 36.33 -13.03
C THR A 83 -6.76 36.61 -14.51
N ASP A 84 -6.50 35.69 -15.44
CA ASP A 84 -6.75 35.89 -16.89
C ASP A 84 -8.13 35.38 -17.39
N LYS A 85 -8.99 34.92 -16.47
CA LYS A 85 -10.28 34.26 -16.77
C LYS A 85 -11.48 35.21 -16.84
N GLN A 86 -11.52 36.12 -17.80
CA GLN A 86 -12.79 36.80 -18.11
C GLN A 86 -13.23 36.72 -19.57
N SER A 87 -12.39 36.31 -20.53
CA SER A 87 -12.81 36.18 -21.93
C SER A 87 -12.55 34.81 -22.57
N ASP A 88 -11.47 34.11 -22.20
CA ASP A 88 -11.16 32.76 -22.74
C ASP A 88 -11.75 31.61 -21.88
N THR A 89 -12.51 31.97 -20.85
CA THR A 89 -12.95 31.07 -19.78
C THR A 89 -14.04 30.13 -20.25
N GLU A 90 -14.98 30.57 -21.07
CA GLU A 90 -16.13 29.74 -21.47
C GLU A 90 -15.73 28.59 -22.41
N ILE A 91 -14.78 28.84 -23.32
CA ILE A 91 -14.29 27.81 -24.26
C ILE A 91 -13.37 26.82 -23.53
N PHE A 92 -12.51 27.30 -22.64
CA PHE A 92 -11.64 26.44 -21.83
C PHE A 92 -12.42 25.67 -20.75
N GLU A 93 -13.46 26.25 -20.14
CA GLU A 93 -14.35 25.56 -19.21
C GLU A 93 -15.17 24.49 -19.91
N GLY A 94 -15.66 24.73 -21.12
CA GLY A 94 -16.32 23.70 -21.94
C GLY A 94 -15.38 22.53 -22.26
N SER A 95 -14.13 22.82 -22.62
CA SER A 95 -13.10 21.82 -22.89
C SER A 95 -12.68 21.05 -21.62
N LEU A 96 -12.47 21.74 -20.51
CA LEU A 96 -12.13 21.14 -19.23
C LEU A 96 -13.28 20.29 -18.68
N ALA A 97 -14.51 20.80 -18.73
CA ALA A 97 -15.72 20.06 -18.35
C ALA A 97 -15.90 18.82 -19.24
N HIS A 98 -15.57 18.90 -20.53
CA HIS A 98 -15.58 17.75 -21.42
C HIS A 98 -14.52 16.71 -21.05
N VAL A 99 -13.30 17.14 -20.72
CA VAL A 99 -12.23 16.23 -20.23
C VAL A 99 -12.62 15.57 -18.91
N LEU A 100 -13.18 16.34 -17.97
CA LEU A 100 -13.65 15.82 -16.68
C LEU A 100 -14.82 14.84 -16.86
N ARG A 101 -15.78 15.15 -17.73
CA ARG A 101 -16.88 14.24 -18.06
C ARG A 101 -16.35 12.93 -18.67
N LYS A 102 -15.43 13.03 -19.63
CA LYS A 102 -14.79 11.86 -20.24
C LYS A 102 -14.00 11.03 -19.22
N ALA A 103 -13.30 11.68 -18.29
CA ALA A 103 -12.60 11.00 -17.21
C ALA A 103 -13.59 10.27 -16.28
N ASN A 104 -14.71 10.89 -15.93
CA ASN A 104 -15.76 10.25 -15.14
C ASN A 104 -16.39 9.06 -15.86
N GLU A 105 -16.73 9.20 -17.15
CA GLU A 105 -17.24 8.09 -17.97
C GLU A 105 -16.23 6.93 -18.05
N GLN A 106 -14.94 7.23 -18.13
CA GLN A 106 -13.89 6.21 -18.11
C GLN A 106 -13.80 5.52 -16.74
N LEU A 107 -13.92 6.27 -15.65
CA LEU A 107 -13.92 5.71 -14.30
C LEU A 107 -15.15 4.82 -14.06
N GLU A 108 -16.32 5.22 -14.54
CA GLU A 108 -17.55 4.41 -14.48
C GLU A 108 -17.40 3.09 -15.25
N LYS A 109 -16.84 3.13 -16.47
CA LYS A 109 -16.52 1.91 -17.23
C LYS A 109 -15.52 1.01 -16.52
N GLN A 110 -14.53 1.60 -15.85
CA GLN A 110 -13.56 0.82 -15.07
C GLN A 110 -14.21 0.18 -13.85
N LEU A 111 -15.13 0.88 -13.19
CA LEU A 111 -15.90 0.33 -12.07
C LEU A 111 -16.75 -0.85 -12.54
N SER A 112 -17.48 -0.71 -13.65
CA SER A 112 -18.30 -1.81 -14.16
C SER A 112 -17.48 -3.06 -14.51
N VAL A 113 -16.32 -2.88 -15.18
CA VAL A 113 -15.41 -4.00 -15.49
C VAL A 113 -14.87 -4.65 -14.22
N LYS A 114 -14.53 -3.86 -13.20
CA LYS A 114 -14.06 -4.40 -11.92
C LYS A 114 -15.16 -5.14 -11.18
N ASP A 115 -16.40 -4.67 -11.22
CA ASP A 115 -17.54 -5.36 -10.62
C ASP A 115 -17.80 -6.70 -11.30
N GLU A 116 -17.68 -6.76 -12.64
CA GLU A 116 -17.74 -8.03 -13.39
C GLU A 116 -16.61 -8.98 -13.00
N GLN A 117 -15.38 -8.48 -12.85
CA GLN A 117 -14.25 -9.28 -12.38
C GLN A 117 -14.46 -9.81 -10.97
N ILE A 118 -15.01 -9.00 -10.06
CA ILE A 118 -15.33 -9.42 -8.69
C ILE A 118 -16.39 -10.52 -8.71
N LYS A 119 -17.43 -10.38 -9.55
CA LYS A 119 -18.45 -11.42 -9.71
C LYS A 119 -17.86 -12.74 -10.22
N ALA A 120 -17.00 -12.69 -11.24
CA ALA A 120 -16.32 -13.87 -11.75
C ALA A 120 -15.42 -14.52 -10.69
N LEU A 121 -14.66 -13.71 -9.93
CA LEU A 121 -13.83 -14.23 -8.84
C LEU A 121 -14.66 -14.89 -7.74
N ASN A 122 -15.78 -14.29 -7.34
CA ASN A 122 -16.68 -14.87 -6.35
C ASN A 122 -17.24 -16.23 -6.82
N GLN A 123 -17.64 -16.34 -8.09
CA GLN A 123 -18.08 -17.61 -8.67
C GLN A 123 -16.97 -18.67 -8.60
N THR A 124 -15.73 -18.32 -8.95
CA THR A 124 -14.61 -19.28 -8.83
C THR A 124 -14.32 -19.68 -7.39
N LEU A 125 -14.53 -18.80 -6.42
CA LEU A 125 -14.38 -19.12 -5.00
C LEU A 125 -15.48 -20.08 -4.51
N GLU A 126 -16.71 -19.87 -4.97
CA GLU A 126 -17.83 -20.78 -4.71
C GLU A 126 -17.54 -22.17 -5.29
N ASP A 127 -17.14 -22.26 -6.57
CA ASP A 127 -16.76 -23.53 -7.22
C ASP A 127 -15.63 -24.26 -6.47
N LEU A 128 -14.60 -23.52 -6.04
CA LEU A 128 -13.49 -24.10 -5.28
C LEU A 128 -13.93 -24.58 -3.90
N SER A 129 -14.80 -23.83 -3.23
CA SER A 129 -15.38 -24.20 -1.94
C SER A 129 -16.23 -25.47 -2.06
N GLU A 130 -17.04 -25.59 -3.12
CA GLU A 130 -17.82 -26.79 -3.40
C GLU A 130 -16.91 -28.01 -3.64
N ARG A 131 -15.90 -27.88 -4.51
CA ARG A 131 -14.91 -28.94 -4.74
C ARG A 131 -14.16 -29.33 -3.47
N GLN A 132 -13.83 -28.36 -2.62
CA GLN A 132 -13.18 -28.64 -1.34
C GLN A 132 -14.13 -29.39 -0.38
N ARG A 133 -15.42 -29.03 -0.37
CA ARG A 133 -16.44 -29.71 0.41
C ARG A 133 -16.63 -31.15 -0.09
N GLU A 134 -16.71 -31.36 -1.39
CA GLU A 134 -16.76 -32.68 -2.01
C GLU A 134 -15.52 -33.51 -1.66
N THR A 135 -14.33 -32.93 -1.79
CA THR A 135 -13.06 -33.58 -1.42
C THR A 135 -13.06 -33.99 0.05
N ASN A 136 -13.53 -33.12 0.95
CA ASN A 136 -13.64 -33.44 2.37
C ASN A 136 -14.63 -34.59 2.64
N ILE A 137 -15.75 -34.63 1.92
CA ILE A 137 -16.72 -35.74 2.02
C ILE A 137 -16.09 -37.05 1.52
N LEU A 138 -15.41 -37.02 0.37
CA LEU A 138 -14.74 -38.18 -0.20
C LEU A 138 -13.63 -38.70 0.73
N MET A 139 -12.82 -37.81 1.29
CA MET A 139 -11.77 -38.17 2.24
C MET A 139 -12.34 -38.77 3.52
N LYS A 140 -13.44 -38.23 4.06
CA LYS A 140 -14.15 -38.84 5.20
C LYS A 140 -14.68 -40.23 4.84
N GLY A 141 -15.32 -40.39 3.68
CA GLY A 141 -15.81 -41.69 3.23
C GLY A 141 -14.69 -42.72 3.01
N LEU A 142 -13.54 -42.28 2.48
CA LEU A 142 -12.34 -43.11 2.37
C LEU A 142 -11.78 -43.48 3.75
N GLN A 143 -11.71 -42.53 4.68
CA GLN A 143 -11.30 -42.80 6.06
C GLN A 143 -12.24 -43.79 6.73
N GLU A 144 -13.57 -43.63 6.60
CA GLU A 144 -14.54 -44.57 7.13
C GLU A 144 -14.35 -45.96 6.55
N ARG A 145 -14.18 -46.09 5.23
CA ARG A 145 -13.90 -47.40 4.59
C ARG A 145 -12.60 -48.01 5.10
N LEU A 146 -11.50 -47.25 5.17
CA LEU A 146 -10.21 -47.74 5.68
C LEU A 146 -10.24 -48.07 7.17
N LEU A 147 -11.00 -47.33 7.97
CA LEU A 147 -11.22 -47.60 9.40
C LEU A 147 -12.09 -48.84 9.60
N ILE A 148 -13.06 -49.09 8.70
CA ILE A 148 -13.85 -50.33 8.66
C ILE A 148 -12.99 -51.51 8.17
N GLU A 149 -12.05 -51.28 7.26
CA GLU A 149 -11.13 -52.28 6.70
C GLU A 149 -9.97 -52.65 7.65
N SER A 150 -9.82 -51.95 8.78
CA SER A 150 -8.85 -52.36 9.80
C SER A 150 -9.31 -53.70 10.40
N PRO A 151 -8.58 -54.83 10.24
CA PRO A 151 -8.98 -56.12 10.78
C PRO A 151 -8.69 -56.16 12.30
N ARG A 152 -9.36 -55.29 13.06
CA ARG A 152 -9.42 -55.35 14.51
C ARG A 152 -10.40 -56.46 14.90
N ARG A 153 -9.94 -57.72 14.86
CA ARG A 153 -10.34 -58.87 15.71
C ARG A 153 -10.06 -60.20 15.00
N ARG A 154 -8.80 -60.64 14.95
CA ARG A 154 -8.49 -62.08 14.79
C ARG A 154 -7.13 -62.53 15.31
N TRP A 155 -6.23 -61.62 15.66
CA TRP A 155 -4.89 -61.98 16.17
C TRP A 155 -4.89 -62.49 17.62
N TRP A 156 -5.79 -62.00 18.49
CA TRP A 156 -5.90 -62.48 19.88
C TRP A 156 -6.40 -63.93 20.01
N ARG A 157 -7.14 -64.45 19.02
CA ARG A 157 -7.58 -65.87 19.00
C ARG A 157 -6.43 -66.82 18.62
N PHE A 158 -5.48 -66.34 17.84
CA PHE A 158 -4.29 -67.10 17.45
C PHE A 158 -3.38 -67.33 18.67
N TRP A 159 -3.10 -66.26 19.43
CA TRP A 159 -2.27 -66.32 20.65
C TRP A 159 -2.87 -67.10 21.82
N ARG A 160 -4.20 -67.31 21.86
CA ARG A 160 -4.84 -68.11 22.93
C ARG A 160 -4.78 -69.62 22.63
N LYS A 161 -4.61 -70.03 21.37
CA LYS A 161 -4.57 -71.45 20.96
C LYS A 161 -3.18 -72.08 21.08
N GLU A 162 -2.13 -71.27 21.17
CA GLU A 162 -0.75 -71.72 21.35
C GLU A 162 -0.37 -71.90 22.82
N ARG A 163 -1.06 -71.21 23.74
CA ARG A 163 -0.80 -71.31 25.18
C ARG A 163 -1.39 -72.55 25.86
N THR A 164 -2.33 -73.25 25.21
CA THR A 164 -2.91 -74.50 25.73
C THR A 164 -2.24 -75.76 25.16
N ARG A 165 -1.13 -75.61 24.42
CA ARG A 165 -0.34 -76.75 23.90
C ARG A 165 1.02 -76.94 24.59
N PHE A 166 1.40 -76.08 25.52
CA PHE A 166 2.68 -76.15 26.21
C PHE A 166 2.61 -76.58 27.69
N ASP A 167 1.40 -76.81 28.23
CA ASP A 167 1.18 -77.41 29.56
C ASP A 167 0.38 -78.71 29.39
N GLY A 168 1.06 -79.80 29.03
CA GLY A 168 0.41 -81.12 29.02
C GLY A 168 1.08 -82.15 28.11
N GLN A 169 2.10 -82.81 28.67
CA GLN A 169 2.68 -84.12 28.31
C GLN A 169 3.54 -84.21 27.04
#